data_AF-A0A398CEV3-F1
#
_entry.id   AF-A0A398CEV3-F1
#
_cell.length_a   1.000
_cell.length_b   1.000
_cell.length_c   1.000
_cell.angle_alpha   90.00
_cell.angle_beta   90.00
_cell.angle_gamma   90.00
#
_symmetry.space_group_name_H-M   'P 1'
#
loop_
_entity.id
_entity.type
_entity.pdbx_description
1 polymer ?
#
loop_
_entity_poly.entity_id
_entity_poly.type
_entity_poly.pdbx_seq_one_letter_code
_entity_poly.pdbx_strand_id
1 'polypeptide(L)'
;MKSWTLASAGNGLALVLALLSLCTMAYFGYQFYLEPKPDIANVFTGAGAVSAASISALVAFRSVAIVEESQRPYPYPYIDIKSRYGLSLIKIKNAGGSAAHRVYLEWTDGPPSLRQGPNSEAQPLQFAGDETQAIAVLMPGEEQATMLGVHHWVADRIKANPRELRGQVVYQDVKGDTCRLPFFIDTSFYQWALADETELLKAHNAMTHVPDVLTQMSKSLEQISKSLKS
;
A
#
# COMPACT_ATOMS: atom_id res chain seq x y z
N MET A 1 20.23 -15.35 -9.03
CA MET A 1 20.68 -16.32 -8.02
C MET A 1 19.82 -16.14 -6.78
N LYS A 2 19.05 -17.15 -6.34
CA LYS A 2 18.25 -17.07 -5.10
C LYS A 2 19.22 -16.97 -3.92
N SER A 3 19.20 -15.87 -3.18
CA SER A 3 19.96 -15.75 -1.94
C SER A 3 19.47 -16.85 -0.99
N TRP A 4 20.39 -17.69 -0.53
CA TRP A 4 20.12 -18.63 0.55
C TRP A 4 19.95 -17.78 1.82
N THR A 5 18.73 -17.63 2.29
CA THR A 5 18.47 -16.94 3.55
C THR A 5 18.83 -17.87 4.70
N LEU A 6 19.34 -17.34 5.80
CA LEU A 6 19.57 -18.11 7.03
C LEU A 6 18.31 -18.89 7.45
N ALA A 7 17.13 -18.33 7.17
CA ALA A 7 15.83 -18.98 7.38
C ALA A 7 15.61 -20.24 6.51
N SER A 8 16.10 -20.28 5.25
CA SER A 8 15.97 -21.49 4.41
C SER A 8 16.87 -22.63 4.89
N ALA A 9 18.08 -22.30 5.36
CA ALA A 9 19.00 -23.27 5.95
C ALA A 9 18.48 -23.80 7.30
N GLY A 10 17.98 -22.91 8.16
CA GLY A 10 17.39 -23.27 9.45
C GLY A 10 16.15 -24.16 9.32
N ASN A 11 15.26 -23.87 8.36
CA ASN A 11 14.10 -24.72 8.06
C ASN A 11 14.51 -26.11 7.58
N GLY A 12 15.51 -26.21 6.70
CA GLY A 12 16.02 -27.50 6.22
C GLY A 12 16.58 -28.35 7.35
N LEU A 13 17.39 -27.75 8.22
CA LEU A 13 17.99 -28.42 9.36
C LEU A 13 16.95 -28.88 10.40
N ALA A 14 15.95 -28.03 10.71
CA ALA A 14 14.86 -28.40 11.61
C ALA A 14 14.04 -29.57 11.07
N LEU A 15 13.80 -29.63 9.75
CA LEU A 15 13.07 -30.72 9.12
C LEU A 15 13.86 -32.04 9.18
N VAL A 16 15.17 -31.99 8.92
CA VAL A 16 16.06 -33.16 9.05
C VAL A 16 16.10 -33.68 10.50
N LEU A 17 16.24 -32.79 11.49
CA LEU A 17 16.24 -33.18 12.90
C LEU A 17 14.89 -33.75 13.35
N ALA A 18 13.78 -33.20 12.87
CA ALA A 18 12.44 -33.74 13.15
C ALA A 18 12.28 -35.17 12.59
N LEU A 19 12.71 -35.42 11.35
CA LEU A 19 12.64 -36.74 10.74
C LEU A 19 13.54 -37.76 11.45
N LEU A 20 14.79 -37.39 11.75
CA LEU A 20 15.72 -38.26 12.48
C LEU A 20 15.18 -38.59 13.87
N SER A 21 14.67 -37.61 14.60
CA SER A 21 14.09 -37.82 15.94
C SER A 21 12.82 -38.67 15.90
N LEU A 22 11.95 -38.53 14.89
CA LEU A 22 10.79 -39.39 14.69
C LEU A 22 11.19 -40.85 14.42
N CYS A 23 12.18 -41.09 13.56
CA CYS A 23 12.73 -42.42 13.32
C CYS A 23 13.31 -43.02 14.60
N THR A 24 14.00 -42.20 15.39
CA THR A 24 14.59 -42.60 16.68
C THR A 24 13.51 -42.94 17.70
N MET A 25 12.45 -42.12 17.81
CA MET A 25 11.29 -42.40 18.66
C MET A 25 10.58 -43.69 18.26
N ALA A 26 10.36 -43.92 16.96
CA ALA A 26 9.70 -45.14 16.49
C ALA A 26 10.52 -46.39 16.82
N TYR A 27 11.84 -46.32 16.61
CA TYR A 27 12.75 -47.43 16.92
C TYR A 27 12.82 -47.71 18.43
N PHE A 28 13.10 -46.70 19.26
CA PHE A 28 13.22 -46.89 20.71
C PHE A 28 11.86 -47.13 21.39
N GLY A 29 10.76 -46.64 20.83
CA GLY A 29 9.41 -46.97 21.28
C GLY A 29 9.07 -48.44 21.04
N TYR A 30 9.44 -48.98 19.87
CA TYR A 30 9.31 -50.42 19.60
C TYR A 30 10.20 -51.26 20.53
N GLN A 31 11.45 -50.83 20.75
CA GLN A 31 12.35 -51.51 21.69
C GLN A 31 11.83 -51.48 23.13
N PHE A 32 11.23 -50.37 23.57
CA PHE A 32 10.64 -50.27 24.91
C PHE A 32 9.45 -51.21 25.10
N TYR A 33 8.66 -51.43 24.05
CA TYR A 33 7.56 -52.39 24.05
C TYR A 33 8.05 -53.84 24.22
N LEU A 34 9.20 -54.17 23.63
CA LEU A 34 9.82 -55.49 23.76
C LEU A 34 10.55 -55.67 25.10
N GLU A 35 11.33 -54.66 25.51
CA GLU A 35 12.15 -54.67 26.72
C GLU A 35 12.06 -53.31 27.45
N PRO A 36 11.27 -53.21 28.55
CA PRO A 36 11.11 -51.96 29.27
C PRO A 36 12.35 -51.66 30.14
N LYS A 37 13.35 -51.00 29.55
CA LYS A 37 14.56 -50.51 30.24
C LYS A 37 14.56 -48.99 30.39
N PRO A 38 15.05 -48.45 31.52
CA PRO A 38 15.05 -47.00 31.77
C PRO A 38 15.89 -46.21 30.76
N ASP A 39 17.00 -46.76 30.27
CA ASP A 39 17.84 -46.11 29.24
C ASP A 39 17.09 -45.91 27.92
N ILE A 40 16.24 -46.87 27.54
CA ILE A 40 15.41 -46.82 26.34
C ILE A 40 14.35 -45.71 26.48
N ALA A 41 13.75 -45.59 27.68
CA ALA A 41 12.80 -44.51 27.97
C ALA A 41 13.47 -43.12 27.92
N ASN A 42 14.70 -43.00 28.42
CA ASN A 42 15.48 -41.74 28.34
C ASN A 42 15.78 -41.34 26.89
N VAL A 43 16.16 -42.30 26.03
CA VAL A 43 16.40 -42.01 24.60
C VAL A 43 15.10 -41.65 23.87
N PHE A 44 14.00 -42.35 24.17
CA PHE A 44 12.68 -42.06 23.59
C PHE A 44 12.20 -40.64 23.96
N THR A 45 12.29 -40.28 25.24
CA THR A 45 11.90 -38.93 25.72
C THR A 45 12.82 -37.84 25.17
N GLY A 46 14.14 -38.09 25.10
CA GLY A 46 15.10 -37.19 24.48
C GLY A 46 14.83 -36.96 22.99
N ALA A 47 14.54 -38.03 22.24
CA ALA A 47 14.13 -37.92 20.84
C ALA A 47 12.82 -37.12 20.69
N GLY A 48 11.83 -37.38 21.55
CA GLY A 48 10.59 -36.60 21.59
C GLY A 48 10.80 -35.11 21.86
N ALA A 49 11.71 -34.77 22.78
CA ALA A 49 12.08 -33.37 23.04
C ALA A 49 12.71 -32.71 21.81
N VAL A 50 13.61 -33.40 21.10
CA VAL A 50 14.22 -32.89 19.85
C VAL A 50 13.18 -32.72 18.75
N SER A 51 12.23 -33.65 18.59
CA SER A 51 11.11 -33.51 17.64
C SER A 51 10.26 -32.28 17.97
N ALA A 52 9.87 -32.13 19.24
CA ALA A 52 9.06 -31.00 19.71
C ALA A 52 9.77 -29.66 19.49
N ALA A 53 11.07 -29.58 19.81
CA ALA A 53 11.89 -28.41 19.56
C ALA A 53 12.00 -28.08 18.07
N SER A 54 12.16 -29.10 17.22
CA SER A 54 12.27 -28.92 15.77
C SER A 54 10.98 -28.40 15.14
N ILE A 55 9.83 -28.94 15.55
CA ILE A 55 8.51 -28.45 15.12
C ILE A 55 8.29 -27.01 15.59
N SER A 56 8.62 -26.72 16.84
CA SER A 56 8.52 -25.36 17.39
C SER A 56 9.40 -24.36 16.61
N ALA A 57 10.62 -24.77 16.24
CA ALA A 57 11.51 -23.95 15.42
C ALA A 57 10.92 -23.68 14.03
N LEU A 58 10.31 -24.68 13.36
CA LEU A 58 9.66 -24.49 12.07
C LEU A 58 8.50 -23.47 12.13
N VAL A 59 7.68 -23.55 13.19
CA VAL A 59 6.59 -22.59 13.42
C VAL A 59 7.15 -21.19 13.69
N ALA A 60 8.21 -21.10 14.49
CA ALA A 60 8.87 -19.82 14.78
C ALA A 60 9.44 -19.19 13.51
N PHE A 61 10.15 -19.93 12.67
CA PHE A 61 10.70 -19.40 11.41
C PHE A 61 9.61 -18.90 10.46
N ARG A 62 8.49 -19.64 10.34
CA ARG A 62 7.35 -19.18 9.53
C ARG A 62 6.73 -17.91 10.09
N SER A 63 6.57 -17.83 11.42
CA SER A 63 6.01 -16.66 12.08
C SER A 63 6.90 -15.44 11.88
N VAL A 64 8.22 -15.60 12.03
CA VAL A 64 9.20 -14.53 11.77
C VAL A 64 9.13 -14.09 10.31
N ALA A 65 9.05 -15.01 9.35
CA ALA A 65 8.95 -14.65 7.93
C ALA A 65 7.66 -13.86 7.61
N ILE A 66 6.53 -14.22 8.22
CA ILE A 66 5.26 -13.49 8.05
C ILE A 66 5.36 -12.08 8.66
N VAL A 67 5.95 -11.99 9.86
CA VAL A 67 6.17 -10.69 10.51
C VAL A 67 7.10 -9.83 9.66
N GLU A 68 8.21 -10.37 9.19
CA GLU A 68 9.15 -9.64 8.32
C GLU A 68 8.45 -9.14 7.05
N GLU A 69 7.63 -9.96 6.40
CA GLU A 69 6.86 -9.55 5.22
C GLU A 69 5.86 -8.43 5.56
N SER A 70 5.13 -8.55 6.67
CA SER A 70 4.17 -7.51 7.12
C SER A 70 4.85 -6.18 7.45
N GLN A 71 6.13 -6.24 7.85
CA GLN A 71 6.93 -5.07 8.17
C GLN A 71 7.57 -4.45 6.94
N ARG A 72 7.49 -5.05 5.75
CA ARG A 72 8.09 -4.46 4.55
C ARG A 72 7.38 -3.17 4.15
N PRO A 73 8.10 -2.22 3.52
CA PRO A 73 7.46 -1.05 2.93
C PRO A 73 6.58 -1.49 1.75
N TYR A 74 5.44 -0.81 1.58
CA TYR A 74 4.55 -1.03 0.44
C TYR A 74 4.04 0.31 -0.09
N PRO A 75 4.92 1.12 -0.73
CA PRO A 75 4.50 2.34 -1.39
C PRO A 75 3.68 1.99 -2.65
N TYR A 76 2.44 2.47 -2.70
CA TYR A 76 1.52 2.20 -3.81
C TYR A 76 0.86 3.49 -4.30
N PRO A 77 0.88 3.77 -5.63
CA PRO A 77 0.24 4.95 -6.20
C PRO A 77 -1.24 4.68 -6.47
N TYR A 78 -2.09 5.66 -6.20
CA TYR A 78 -3.52 5.61 -6.51
C TYR A 78 -4.05 7.00 -6.83
N ILE A 79 -5.22 7.06 -7.48
CA ILE A 79 -5.90 8.32 -7.74
C ILE A 79 -6.95 8.56 -6.65
N ASP A 80 -6.95 9.78 -6.14
CA ASP A 80 -7.94 10.27 -5.19
C ASP A 80 -8.74 11.40 -5.82
N ILE A 81 -10.06 11.17 -5.95
CA ILE A 81 -11.03 12.14 -6.47
C ILE A 81 -11.93 12.71 -5.36
N LYS A 82 -11.84 12.17 -4.14
CA LYS A 82 -12.72 12.50 -3.01
C LYS A 82 -12.15 13.64 -2.17
N SER A 83 -10.82 13.73 -2.03
CA SER A 83 -10.19 14.73 -1.14
C SER A 83 -10.33 16.18 -1.59
N ARG A 84 -10.56 16.45 -2.89
CA ARG A 84 -10.65 17.81 -3.44
C ARG A 84 -11.76 17.88 -4.48
N TYR A 85 -12.74 18.75 -4.23
CA TYR A 85 -13.90 18.92 -5.11
C TYR A 85 -13.47 19.27 -6.55
N GLY A 86 -13.86 18.42 -7.50
CA GLY A 86 -13.60 18.60 -8.92
C GLY A 86 -12.15 18.35 -9.37
N LEU A 87 -11.25 17.96 -8.48
CA LEU A 87 -9.84 17.70 -8.78
C LEU A 87 -9.51 16.23 -8.57
N SER A 88 -8.75 15.67 -9.50
CA SER A 88 -8.11 14.38 -9.33
C SER A 88 -6.69 14.61 -8.81
N LEU A 89 -6.34 13.88 -7.75
CA LEU A 89 -4.99 13.84 -7.19
C LEU A 89 -4.36 12.48 -7.50
N ILE A 90 -3.06 12.46 -7.74
CA ILE A 90 -2.29 11.21 -7.66
C ILE A 90 -1.58 11.20 -6.31
N LYS A 91 -1.76 10.12 -5.58
CA LYS A 91 -1.20 9.91 -4.25
C LYS A 91 -0.30 8.69 -4.25
N ILE A 92 0.79 8.72 -3.50
CA ILE A 92 1.57 7.53 -3.16
C ILE A 92 1.43 7.33 -1.65
N LYS A 93 0.89 6.18 -1.25
CA LYS A 93 0.75 5.82 0.16
C LYS A 93 1.61 4.61 0.47
N ASN A 94 2.32 4.67 1.60
CA ASN A 94 2.99 3.50 2.13
C ASN A 94 2.02 2.71 3.01
N ALA A 95 1.45 1.63 2.47
CA ALA A 95 0.58 0.74 3.22
C ALA A 95 1.36 -0.35 3.99
N GLY A 96 2.69 -0.35 3.88
CA GLY A 96 3.56 -1.30 4.55
C GLY A 96 3.85 -0.95 6.01
N GLY A 97 4.56 -1.84 6.71
CA GLY A 97 4.86 -1.69 8.13
C GLY A 97 6.11 -0.85 8.45
N SER A 98 6.98 -0.61 7.48
CA SER A 98 8.21 0.18 7.65
C SER A 98 8.31 1.36 6.68
N ALA A 99 9.23 2.29 6.96
CA ALA A 99 9.50 3.43 6.08
C ALA A 99 10.02 2.97 4.71
N ALA A 100 9.59 3.66 3.66
CA ALA A 100 10.14 3.55 2.31
C ALA A 100 11.01 4.78 2.04
N HIS A 101 12.22 4.57 1.54
CA HIS A 101 13.17 5.65 1.23
C HIS A 101 13.28 5.84 -0.29
N ARG A 102 13.59 7.06 -0.73
CA ARG A 102 13.83 7.41 -2.15
C ARG A 102 12.76 6.82 -3.09
N VAL A 103 11.50 7.11 -2.80
CA VAL A 103 10.35 6.55 -3.53
C VAL A 103 10.11 7.33 -4.82
N TYR A 104 10.12 6.66 -5.96
CA TYR A 104 9.79 7.23 -7.26
C TYR A 104 9.07 6.23 -8.17
N LEU A 105 8.51 6.73 -9.28
CA LEU A 105 7.67 6.02 -10.23
C LEU A 105 8.40 5.89 -11.56
N GLU A 106 8.59 4.67 -12.02
CA GLU A 106 9.04 4.35 -13.38
C GLU A 106 7.83 3.94 -14.23
N TRP A 107 7.31 4.86 -15.04
CA TRP A 107 6.17 4.60 -15.91
C TRP A 107 6.56 3.74 -17.11
N THR A 108 5.73 2.76 -17.48
CA THR A 108 6.03 1.85 -18.61
C THR A 108 6.04 2.55 -19.96
N ASP A 109 5.08 3.44 -20.19
CA ASP A 109 4.87 4.14 -21.47
C ASP A 109 5.23 5.64 -21.37
N GLY A 110 6.04 6.00 -20.36
CA GLY A 110 6.35 7.37 -19.99
C GLY A 110 5.31 8.01 -19.05
N PRO A 111 5.65 9.12 -18.37
CA PRO A 111 4.72 9.79 -17.46
C PRO A 111 3.49 10.31 -18.22
N PRO A 112 2.29 10.18 -17.65
CA PRO A 112 1.07 10.68 -18.30
C PRO A 112 1.14 12.19 -18.48
N SER A 113 0.80 12.66 -19.68
CA SER A 113 0.72 14.09 -19.99
C SER A 113 -0.68 14.61 -19.73
N LEU A 114 -0.80 15.52 -18.76
CA LEU A 114 -2.10 15.94 -18.24
C LEU A 114 -2.21 17.45 -18.12
N ARG A 115 -3.43 17.93 -18.30
CA ARG A 115 -3.77 19.35 -18.21
C ARG A 115 -4.04 19.70 -16.75
N GLN A 116 -3.21 20.57 -16.20
CA GLN A 116 -3.32 21.03 -14.81
C GLN A 116 -4.25 22.23 -14.63
N GLY A 117 -4.57 22.97 -15.70
CA GLY A 117 -5.44 24.15 -15.62
C GLY A 117 -6.14 24.53 -16.93
N PRO A 118 -7.14 25.42 -16.86
CA PRO A 118 -7.98 25.80 -17.99
C PRO A 118 -7.22 26.52 -19.11
N ASN A 119 -6.01 27.02 -18.89
CA ASN A 119 -5.15 27.60 -19.92
C ASN A 119 -3.76 26.94 -19.98
N SER A 120 -3.56 25.79 -19.34
CA SER A 120 -2.29 25.06 -19.42
C SER A 120 -2.33 24.06 -20.57
N GLU A 121 -1.20 23.86 -21.23
CA GLU A 121 -1.01 22.69 -22.09
C GLU A 121 -0.87 21.42 -21.24
N ALA A 122 -1.00 20.26 -21.88
CA ALA A 122 -0.77 18.98 -21.22
C ALA A 122 0.74 18.81 -20.99
N GLN A 123 1.15 18.68 -19.73
CA GLN A 123 2.55 18.48 -19.36
C GLN A 123 2.74 17.11 -18.71
N PRO A 124 3.90 16.46 -18.89
CA PRO A 124 4.20 15.19 -18.25
C PRO A 124 4.21 15.37 -16.73
N LEU A 125 3.64 14.40 -16.02
CA LEU A 125 3.65 14.36 -14.56
C LEU A 125 5.09 14.25 -14.03
N GLN A 126 5.52 15.26 -13.26
CA GLN A 126 6.85 15.29 -12.62
C GLN A 126 6.86 14.71 -11.20
N PHE A 127 5.70 14.52 -10.56
CA PHE A 127 5.66 14.05 -9.19
C PHE A 127 6.23 12.65 -9.04
N ALA A 128 7.32 12.55 -8.27
CA ALA A 128 8.07 11.33 -8.06
C ALA A 128 8.40 10.64 -9.40
N GLY A 129 8.61 11.40 -10.48
CA GLY A 129 8.74 10.85 -11.84
C GLY A 129 10.10 10.24 -12.15
N ASP A 130 11.11 10.53 -11.32
CA ASP A 130 12.47 10.00 -11.44
C ASP A 130 13.19 9.99 -10.08
N GLU A 131 14.45 9.54 -10.08
CA GLU A 131 15.31 9.48 -8.90
C GLU A 131 15.64 10.87 -8.31
N THR A 132 15.64 11.93 -9.13
CA THR A 132 15.96 13.31 -8.70
C THR A 132 14.79 13.98 -8.00
N GLN A 133 13.57 13.60 -8.35
CA GLN A 133 12.30 14.07 -7.78
C GLN A 133 11.71 13.03 -6.81
N ALA A 134 12.52 12.07 -6.37
CA ALA A 134 12.09 11.02 -5.45
C ALA A 134 11.66 11.58 -4.09
N ILE A 135 10.60 10.99 -3.54
CA ILE A 135 10.19 11.26 -2.16
C ILE A 135 11.28 10.69 -1.24
N ALA A 136 11.94 11.57 -0.48
CA ALA A 136 13.08 11.18 0.34
C ALA A 136 12.73 10.05 1.33
N VAL A 137 11.62 10.20 2.05
CA VAL A 137 11.10 9.22 3.01
C VAL A 137 9.58 9.26 2.99
N LEU A 138 8.96 8.08 3.04
CA LEU A 138 7.53 7.88 3.21
C LEU A 138 7.28 6.91 4.36
N MET A 139 6.82 7.42 5.51
CA MET A 139 6.62 6.60 6.72
C MET A 139 5.41 5.66 6.58
N PRO A 140 5.30 4.61 7.42
CA PRO A 140 4.13 3.74 7.44
C PRO A 140 2.83 4.54 7.60
N GLY A 141 1.88 4.33 6.70
CA GLY A 141 0.59 5.02 6.70
C GLY A 141 0.60 6.44 6.13
N GLU A 142 1.78 7.04 5.89
CA GLU A 142 1.87 8.35 5.26
C GLU A 142 1.52 8.28 3.77
N GLU A 143 0.96 9.38 3.29
CA GLU A 143 0.64 9.61 1.89
C GLU A 143 1.21 10.95 1.44
N GLN A 144 1.77 10.99 0.24
CA GLN A 144 2.09 12.23 -0.45
C GLN A 144 1.26 12.34 -1.72
N ALA A 145 0.81 13.55 -2.02
CA ALA A 145 -0.14 13.83 -3.08
C ALA A 145 0.36 14.95 -3.98
N THR A 146 0.11 14.83 -5.28
CA THR A 146 0.13 15.98 -6.19
C THR A 146 -1.18 16.08 -6.96
N MET A 147 -1.44 17.27 -7.50
CA MET A 147 -2.57 17.47 -8.40
C MET A 147 -2.31 16.79 -9.74
N LEU A 148 -3.24 15.94 -10.15
CA LEU A 148 -3.22 15.30 -11.46
C LEU A 148 -3.93 16.17 -12.50
N GLY A 149 -5.02 16.83 -12.11
CA GLY A 149 -5.76 17.79 -12.94
C GLY A 149 -7.24 17.85 -12.55
N VAL A 150 -8.04 18.53 -13.38
CA VAL A 150 -9.50 18.58 -13.19
C VAL A 150 -10.11 17.24 -13.60
N HIS A 151 -11.05 16.74 -12.79
CA HIS A 151 -11.56 15.37 -12.87
C HIS A 151 -12.02 14.95 -14.28
N HIS A 152 -12.79 15.80 -14.97
CA HIS A 152 -13.31 15.48 -16.30
C HIS A 152 -12.21 15.42 -17.38
N TRP A 153 -11.21 16.30 -17.36
CA TRP A 153 -10.07 16.24 -18.29
C TRP A 153 -9.24 14.98 -18.09
N VAL A 154 -9.02 14.59 -16.84
CA VAL A 154 -8.28 13.37 -16.49
C VAL A 154 -9.07 12.14 -16.95
N ALA A 155 -10.39 12.11 -16.74
CA ALA A 155 -11.27 11.04 -17.19
C ALA A 155 -11.22 10.84 -18.72
N ASP A 156 -11.31 11.93 -19.49
CA ASP A 156 -11.27 11.89 -20.95
C ASP A 156 -9.92 11.37 -21.47
N ARG A 157 -8.82 11.79 -20.84
CA ARG A 157 -7.47 11.32 -21.18
C ARG A 157 -7.30 9.82 -20.92
N ILE A 158 -7.74 9.36 -19.76
CA ILE A 158 -7.66 7.96 -19.37
C ILE A 158 -8.52 7.07 -20.28
N LYS A 159 -9.70 7.55 -20.69
CA LYS A 159 -10.54 6.85 -21.67
C LYS A 159 -9.84 6.72 -23.02
N ALA A 160 -9.13 7.75 -23.46
CA ALA A 160 -8.36 7.69 -24.70
C ALA A 160 -7.18 6.70 -24.59
N ASN A 161 -6.50 6.66 -23.44
CA ASN A 161 -5.30 5.86 -23.23
C ASN A 161 -5.32 5.08 -21.89
N PRO A 162 -6.06 3.97 -21.79
CA PRO A 162 -6.21 3.22 -20.53
C PRO A 162 -4.92 2.54 -20.04
N ARG A 163 -3.87 2.49 -20.87
CA ARG A 163 -2.57 1.88 -20.55
C ARG A 163 -1.55 2.87 -19.98
N GLU A 164 -1.83 4.18 -19.98
CA GLU A 164 -0.88 5.20 -19.51
C GLU A 164 -0.60 5.12 -18.00
N LEU A 165 -1.48 4.48 -17.20
CA LEU A 165 -1.39 4.51 -15.75
C LEU A 165 -0.83 3.24 -15.11
N ARG A 166 0.30 2.76 -15.63
CA ARG A 166 1.01 1.58 -15.13
C ARG A 166 2.52 1.79 -15.13
N GLY A 167 3.20 1.11 -14.23
CA GLY A 167 4.64 1.27 -14.07
C GLY A 167 5.17 0.43 -12.92
N GLN A 168 6.31 0.85 -12.41
CA GLN A 168 6.93 0.29 -11.22
C GLN A 168 7.19 1.41 -10.21
N VAL A 169 6.87 1.17 -8.95
CA VAL A 169 7.37 1.98 -7.84
C VAL A 169 8.74 1.44 -7.48
N VAL A 170 9.72 2.32 -7.49
CA VAL A 170 11.06 2.03 -6.99
C VAL A 170 11.24 2.71 -5.65
N TYR A 171 11.77 1.98 -4.69
CA TYR A 171 12.07 2.50 -3.35
C TYR A 171 13.23 1.73 -2.75
N GLN A 172 13.81 2.27 -1.69
CA GLN A 172 14.77 1.60 -0.84
C GLN A 172 14.09 1.20 0.47
N ASP A 173 14.33 -0.04 0.90
CA ASP A 173 13.87 -0.49 2.21
C ASP A 173 14.75 0.08 3.34
N VAL A 174 14.41 -0.27 4.59
CA VAL A 174 15.17 0.16 5.78
C VAL A 174 16.60 -0.42 5.80
N LYS A 175 16.84 -1.51 5.07
CA LYS A 175 18.16 -2.15 4.93
C LYS A 175 19.00 -1.50 3.82
N GLY A 176 18.40 -0.59 3.03
CA GLY A 176 19.03 0.07 1.89
C GLY A 176 18.91 -0.69 0.57
N ASP A 177 18.17 -1.80 0.55
CA ASP A 177 17.96 -2.61 -0.65
C ASP A 177 16.94 -1.95 -1.57
N THR A 178 17.32 -1.74 -2.84
CA THR A 178 16.43 -1.19 -3.86
C THR A 178 15.41 -2.24 -4.29
N CYS A 179 14.14 -1.95 -4.01
CA CYS A 179 12.99 -2.78 -4.35
C CYS A 179 12.20 -2.16 -5.50
N ARG A 180 11.59 -3.01 -6.32
CA ARG A 180 10.71 -2.60 -7.43
C ARG A 180 9.37 -3.32 -7.33
N LEU A 181 8.30 -2.55 -7.26
CA LEU A 181 6.93 -3.06 -7.17
C LEU A 181 6.13 -2.62 -8.41
N PRO A 182 5.60 -3.55 -9.22
CA PRO A 182 4.71 -3.18 -10.30
C PRO A 182 3.41 -2.59 -9.74
N PHE A 183 2.92 -1.53 -10.39
CA PHE A 183 1.63 -0.94 -10.07
C PHE A 183 0.76 -0.82 -11.32
N PHE A 184 -0.56 -0.85 -11.07
CA PHE A 184 -1.59 -0.56 -12.04
C PHE A 184 -2.64 0.28 -11.33
N ILE A 185 -2.78 1.54 -11.73
CA ILE A 185 -3.76 2.41 -11.10
C ILE A 185 -5.13 2.03 -11.65
N ASP A 186 -6.01 1.57 -10.77
CA ASP A 186 -7.40 1.34 -11.14
C ASP A 186 -8.05 2.67 -11.53
N THR A 187 -8.78 2.66 -12.65
CA THR A 187 -9.48 3.82 -13.20
C THR A 187 -10.97 3.53 -13.43
N SER A 188 -11.43 2.37 -12.97
CA SER A 188 -12.82 1.91 -13.01
C SER A 188 -13.81 2.97 -12.52
N PHE A 189 -13.43 3.70 -11.48
CA PHE A 189 -14.27 4.72 -10.87
C PHE A 189 -14.62 5.87 -11.83
N TYR A 190 -13.82 6.17 -12.86
CA TYR A 190 -14.19 7.16 -13.89
C TYR A 190 -15.30 6.69 -14.83
N GLN A 191 -15.58 5.39 -14.89
CA GLN A 191 -16.61 4.81 -15.75
C GLN A 191 -17.93 4.60 -15.00
N TRP A 192 -17.86 4.19 -13.73
CA TRP A 192 -19.03 3.69 -13.01
C TRP A 192 -19.37 4.44 -11.72
N ALA A 193 -18.42 5.17 -11.11
CA ALA A 193 -18.68 5.85 -9.85
C ALA A 193 -19.31 7.22 -10.08
N LEU A 194 -20.33 7.55 -9.28
CA LEU A 194 -20.68 8.94 -9.05
C LEU A 194 -19.46 9.61 -8.42
N ALA A 195 -18.95 10.67 -9.04
CA ALA A 195 -17.68 11.30 -8.64
C ALA A 195 -17.63 11.73 -7.16
N ASP A 196 -18.79 11.92 -6.53
CA ASP A 196 -18.92 12.21 -5.10
C ASP A 196 -20.19 11.53 -4.55
N GLU A 197 -20.05 10.39 -3.85
CA GLU A 197 -21.17 9.67 -3.22
C GLU A 197 -21.80 10.46 -2.05
N THR A 198 -21.08 11.45 -1.51
CA THR A 198 -21.48 12.15 -0.28
C THR A 198 -21.81 13.63 -0.49
N GLU A 199 -21.44 14.24 -1.63
CA GLU A 199 -21.55 15.67 -1.96
C GLU A 199 -21.12 16.64 -0.83
N LEU A 200 -20.36 16.15 0.17
CA LEU A 200 -20.18 16.83 1.46
C LEU A 200 -19.31 18.08 1.30
N LEU A 201 -18.28 18.00 0.44
CA LEU A 201 -17.43 19.13 0.09
C LEU A 201 -18.20 20.22 -0.66
N LYS A 202 -19.10 19.83 -1.57
CA LYS A 202 -19.95 20.76 -2.31
C LYS A 202 -20.96 21.42 -1.38
N ALA A 203 -21.56 20.66 -0.47
CA ALA A 203 -22.44 21.18 0.57
C ALA A 203 -21.70 22.16 1.49
N HIS A 204 -20.48 21.83 1.92
CA HIS A 204 -19.66 22.72 2.74
C HIS A 204 -19.32 24.02 2.02
N ASN A 205 -18.93 23.94 0.75
CA ASN A 205 -18.68 25.12 -0.07
C ASN A 205 -19.95 25.96 -0.28
N ALA A 206 -21.11 25.33 -0.48
CA ALA A 206 -22.37 26.07 -0.57
C ALA A 206 -22.70 26.78 0.76
N MET A 207 -22.46 26.12 1.90
CA MET A 207 -22.69 26.70 3.23
C MET A 207 -21.81 27.94 3.50
N THR A 208 -20.57 27.98 3.01
CA THR A 208 -19.70 29.15 3.21
C THR A 208 -20.19 30.41 2.48
N HIS A 209 -20.99 30.27 1.42
CA HIS A 209 -21.53 31.39 0.64
C HIS A 209 -22.92 31.86 1.10
N VAL A 210 -23.56 31.14 2.03
CA VAL A 210 -24.89 31.50 2.57
C VAL A 210 -24.92 32.92 3.16
N PRO A 211 -23.92 33.39 3.94
CA PRO A 211 -23.93 34.74 4.48
C PRO A 211 -23.97 35.82 3.39
N ASP A 212 -23.21 35.64 2.31
CA ASP A 212 -23.13 36.61 1.22
C ASP A 212 -24.47 36.72 0.48
N VAL A 213 -25.13 35.58 0.25
CA VAL A 213 -26.46 35.52 -0.38
C VAL A 213 -27.51 36.18 0.51
N LEU A 214 -27.48 35.95 1.83
CA LEU A 214 -28.37 36.62 2.79
C LEU A 214 -28.14 38.14 2.81
N THR A 215 -26.89 38.57 2.70
CA THR A 215 -26.53 40.00 2.67
C THR A 215 -27.04 40.66 1.37
N GLN A 216 -26.94 39.98 0.23
CA GLN A 216 -27.53 40.43 -1.02
C GLN A 216 -29.06 40.52 -0.94
N MET A 217 -29.73 39.50 -0.39
CA MET A 217 -31.19 39.53 -0.19
C MET A 217 -31.62 40.70 0.69
N SER A 218 -30.90 40.97 1.79
CA SER A 218 -31.20 42.11 2.67
C SER A 218 -31.07 43.43 1.93
N LYS A 219 -30.03 43.61 1.11
CA LYS A 219 -29.84 44.83 0.30
C LYS A 219 -30.95 45.00 -0.74
N SER A 220 -31.34 43.93 -1.42
CA SER A 220 -32.43 43.96 -2.40
C SER A 220 -33.78 44.28 -1.73
N LEU A 221 -34.05 43.74 -0.53
CA LEU A 221 -35.25 44.05 0.24
C LEU A 221 -35.26 45.51 0.73
N GLU A 222 -34.13 46.07 1.16
CA GLU A 222 -34.02 47.49 1.50
C GLU A 222 -34.28 48.40 0.31
N GLN A 223 -33.80 48.04 -0.88
CA GLN A 223 -34.06 48.79 -2.11
C GLN A 223 -35.55 48.78 -2.49
N ILE A 224 -36.21 47.62 -2.41
CA ILE A 224 -37.66 47.48 -2.67
C ILE A 224 -38.48 48.27 -1.64
N SER A 225 -38.11 48.18 -0.36
CA SER A 225 -38.74 48.96 0.73
C SER A 225 -38.63 50.46 0.49
N LYS A 226 -37.45 50.94 0.05
CA LYS A 226 -37.26 52.36 -0.28
C LYS A 226 -38.06 52.79 -1.51
N SER A 227 -38.18 51.94 -2.52
CA SER A 227 -38.98 52.27 -3.72
C SER A 227 -40.49 52.28 -3.46
N LEU A 228 -40.98 51.51 -2.48
CA LEU A 228 -42.39 51.47 -2.08
C LEU A 228 -42.81 52.60 -1.13
N LYS A 229 -41.84 53.26 -0.47
CA LYS A 229 -42.07 54.45 0.38
C LYS A 229 -41.94 55.78 -0.38
N SER A 230 -41.46 55.73 -1.63
CA SER A 230 -41.46 56.84 -2.60
C SER A 230 -42.77 56.85 -3.37
#